data_AF-A0A7I8VHV0-F1
#
_entry.id   AF-A0A7I8VHV0-F1
#
_cell.length_a   1.000
_cell.length_b   1.000
_cell.length_c   1.000
_cell.angle_alpha   90.00
_cell.angle_beta   90.00
_cell.angle_gamma   90.00
#
_symmetry.space_group_name_H-M   'P 1'
#
loop_
_entity.id
_entity.type
_entity.pdbx_description
1 polymer ?
#
loop_
_entity_poly.entity_id
_entity_poly.type
_entity_poly.pdbx_seq_one_letter_code
_entity_poly.pdbx_strand_id
1 'polypeptide(L)'
;MVHPEDVCKSPQIGINKDGSAIICWHPEELDFPYEHTKPIVRTEADRISNNTASEVLNTFPEQRDPSNEELMQMFYTTKHQWAPKPGKRYIKSRVIRDREGL
;
A
#
# COMPACT_ATOMS: atom_id res chain seq x y z
N MET A 1 -22.07 -1.33 4.17
CA MET A 1 -21.93 -2.62 4.88
C MET A 1 -21.60 -3.62 3.77
N VAL A 2 -20.33 -4.02 3.63
CA VAL A 2 -19.90 -4.91 2.54
C VAL A 2 -20.37 -6.31 2.92
N HIS A 3 -21.11 -6.96 2.03
CA HIS A 3 -21.66 -8.27 2.30
C HIS A 3 -20.55 -9.33 2.17
N PRO A 4 -20.55 -10.39 2.99
CA PRO A 4 -19.51 -11.43 2.96
C PRO A 4 -19.46 -12.21 1.64
N GLU A 5 -20.50 -12.10 0.80
CA GLU A 5 -20.52 -12.61 -0.58
C GLU A 5 -19.71 -11.78 -1.59
N ASP A 6 -19.25 -10.57 -1.22
CA ASP A 6 -18.51 -9.64 -2.09
C ASP A 6 -16.98 -9.84 -2.02
N VAL A 7 -16.50 -10.88 -1.33
CA VAL A 7 -15.08 -11.20 -1.18
C VAL A 7 -14.82 -12.54 -1.86
N CYS A 8 -14.12 -12.51 -2.99
CA CYS A 8 -13.61 -13.67 -3.72
C CYS A 8 -14.68 -14.72 -4.09
N LYS A 9 -15.18 -14.66 -5.34
CA LYS A 9 -16.15 -15.64 -5.86
C LYS A 9 -15.63 -17.06 -5.62
N SER A 10 -16.47 -17.91 -5.03
CA SER A 10 -16.11 -19.31 -4.80
C SER A 10 -15.86 -20.03 -6.13
N PRO A 11 -14.76 -20.79 -6.26
CA PRO A 11 -14.48 -21.54 -7.47
C PRO A 11 -15.57 -22.58 -7.71
N GLN A 12 -15.97 -22.75 -8.96
CA GLN A 12 -16.88 -23.82 -9.35
C GLN A 12 -16.08 -25.10 -9.54
N ILE A 13 -16.41 -26.14 -8.76
CA ILE A 13 -15.70 -27.41 -8.79
C ILE A 13 -16.61 -28.47 -9.40
N GLY A 14 -16.09 -29.25 -10.34
CA GLY A 14 -16.77 -30.37 -10.96
C GLY A 14 -15.85 -31.58 -11.09
N ILE A 15 -16.43 -32.72 -11.44
CA ILE A 15 -15.70 -33.96 -11.72
C ILE A 15 -15.93 -34.29 -13.20
N ASN A 16 -14.89 -34.75 -13.90
CA ASN A 16 -15.03 -35.23 -15.27
C ASN A 16 -16.02 -36.41 -15.32
N LYS A 17 -16.71 -36.61 -16.45
CA LYS A 17 -17.75 -37.65 -16.61
C LYS A 17 -17.24 -39.06 -16.28
N ASP A 18 -15.97 -39.32 -16.56
CA ASP A 18 -15.31 -40.60 -16.29
C ASP A 18 -14.77 -40.71 -14.85
N GLY A 19 -14.97 -39.70 -14.00
CA GLY A 19 -14.47 -39.66 -12.63
C GLY A 19 -12.95 -39.45 -12.50
N SER A 20 -12.24 -39.30 -13.61
CA SER A 20 -10.77 -39.35 -13.68
C SER A 20 -10.06 -38.07 -13.23
N ALA A 21 -10.75 -36.94 -13.17
CA ALA A 21 -10.16 -35.65 -12.82
C ALA A 21 -11.18 -34.73 -12.12
N ILE A 22 -10.68 -33.89 -11.22
CA ILE A 22 -11.39 -32.76 -10.62
C ILE A 22 -11.07 -31.51 -11.45
N ILE A 23 -12.10 -30.78 -11.85
CA ILE A 23 -12.00 -29.57 -12.66
C ILE A 23 -12.42 -28.40 -11.79
N CYS A 24 -11.59 -27.36 -11.71
CA CYS A 24 -11.88 -26.14 -10.98
C CYS A 24 -11.96 -24.97 -11.96
N TRP A 25 -13.12 -24.34 -12.04
CA TRP A 25 -13.34 -23.10 -12.78
C TRP A 25 -13.32 -21.92 -11.81
N HIS A 26 -12.30 -21.07 -11.93
CA HIS A 26 -12.15 -19.85 -11.14
C HIS A 26 -11.91 -18.65 -12.08
N PRO A 27 -12.99 -18.04 -12.62
CA PRO A 27 -12.81 -16.83 -13.41
C PRO A 27 -12.22 -15.75 -12.51
N GLU A 28 -11.45 -14.84 -13.11
CA GLU A 28 -11.07 -13.61 -12.42
C GLU A 28 -12.35 -12.91 -11.94
N GLU A 29 -12.28 -12.32 -10.74
CA GLU A 29 -13.41 -11.62 -10.17
C GLU A 29 -13.88 -10.52 -11.13
N LEU A 30 -15.18 -10.21 -11.05
CA LEU A 30 -15.70 -9.06 -11.79
C LEU A 30 -14.93 -7.82 -11.30
N ASP A 31 -14.62 -6.90 -12.20
CA ASP A 31 -13.99 -5.63 -11.82
C ASP A 31 -14.71 -5.00 -10.64
N PHE A 32 -13.95 -4.36 -9.74
CA PHE A 32 -14.52 -3.68 -8.58
C PHE A 32 -15.63 -2.73 -9.04
N PRO A 33 -16.87 -2.89 -8.54
CA PRO A 33 -18.01 -2.16 -9.08
C PRO A 33 -17.84 -0.65 -8.88
N TYR A 34 -18.08 0.11 -9.95
CA TYR A 34 -17.89 1.56 -9.93
C TYR A 34 -18.72 2.26 -8.84
N GLU A 35 -19.92 1.75 -8.56
CA GLU A 35 -20.84 2.25 -7.52
C GLU A 35 -20.22 2.23 -6.11
N HIS A 36 -19.23 1.35 -5.87
CA HIS A 36 -18.53 1.23 -4.60
C HIS A 36 -17.22 2.05 -4.56
N THR A 37 -16.89 2.76 -5.64
CA THR A 37 -15.74 3.67 -5.68
C THR A 37 -16.07 5.01 -5.07
N LYS A 38 -15.04 5.75 -4.65
CA LYS A 38 -15.18 7.16 -4.22
C LYS A 38 -14.53 8.05 -5.28
N PRO A 39 -15.15 9.20 -5.61
CA PRO A 39 -14.52 10.16 -6.50
C PRO A 39 -13.21 10.68 -5.87
N ILE A 40 -12.22 10.92 -6.72
CA ILE A 40 -10.95 11.51 -6.29
C ILE A 40 -11.21 12.98 -5.90
N VAL A 41 -10.99 13.32 -4.63
CA VAL A 41 -11.08 14.69 -4.13
C VAL A 41 -9.86 15.46 -4.62
N ARG A 42 -10.09 16.54 -5.40
CA ARG A 42 -9.03 17.44 -5.87
C ARG A 42 -8.86 18.58 -4.87
N THR A 43 -7.62 18.83 -4.46
CA THR A 43 -7.24 19.93 -3.56
C THR A 43 -6.95 21.19 -4.38
N GLU A 44 -6.96 22.37 -3.75
CA GLU A 44 -6.63 23.62 -4.45
C GLU A 44 -5.20 23.61 -5.04
N ALA A 45 -4.26 22.90 -4.40
CA ALA A 45 -2.92 22.66 -4.94
C ALA A 45 -2.92 21.92 -6.29
N ASP A 46 -3.89 21.03 -6.52
CA ASP A 46 -4.01 20.29 -7.79
C ASP A 46 -4.47 21.21 -8.93
N ARG A 47 -5.20 22.29 -8.61
CA ARG A 47 -5.65 23.30 -9.57
C ARG A 47 -4.53 24.24 -10.00
N ILE A 48 -3.63 24.57 -9.07
CA ILE A 48 -2.49 25.48 -9.29
C ILE A 48 -1.49 24.90 -10.30
N SER A 49 -1.34 23.56 -10.39
CA SER A 49 -0.39 22.93 -11.34
C SER A 49 -0.60 23.27 -12.82
N ASN A 50 -1.80 23.73 -13.21
CA ASN A 50 -2.10 24.13 -14.59
C ASN A 50 -1.66 25.57 -14.92
N ASN A 51 -1.34 26.40 -13.93
CA ASN A 51 -0.85 27.76 -14.12
C ASN A 51 0.50 27.91 -13.40
N THR A 52 1.57 28.09 -14.18
CA THR A 52 2.89 28.56 -13.75
C THR A 52 3.63 27.69 -12.71
N ALA A 53 4.22 26.59 -13.19
CA ALA A 53 5.18 25.74 -12.48
C ALA A 53 6.39 26.48 -11.85
N SER A 54 6.66 27.73 -12.25
CA SER A 54 7.80 28.53 -11.80
C SER A 54 7.64 29.15 -10.40
N GLU A 55 6.42 29.29 -9.87
CA GLU A 55 6.18 29.97 -8.59
C GLU A 55 6.19 29.00 -7.38
N VAL A 56 5.95 27.72 -7.62
CA VAL A 56 5.83 26.69 -6.57
C VAL A 56 7.19 26.28 -5.97
N LEU A 57 8.29 26.51 -6.69
CA LEU A 57 9.63 26.06 -6.28
C LEU A 57 10.20 26.85 -5.08
N ASN A 58 9.66 28.04 -4.78
CA ASN A 58 10.24 28.97 -3.79
C ASN A 58 9.53 28.97 -2.43
N THR A 59 8.52 28.14 -2.22
CA THR A 59 7.69 28.16 -1.00
C THR A 59 7.95 27.00 -0.04
N PHE A 60 8.97 26.18 -0.29
CA PHE A 60 9.41 25.21 0.71
C PHE A 60 10.30 25.95 1.72
N PRO A 61 9.80 26.28 2.92
CA PRO A 61 10.67 26.82 3.96
C PRO A 61 11.77 25.80 4.25
N GLU A 62 12.94 26.27 4.68
CA GLU A 62 14.04 25.44 5.18
C GLU A 62 13.46 24.44 6.19
N GLN A 63 13.25 23.20 5.75
CA GLN A 63 12.54 22.21 6.53
C GLN A 63 13.47 21.77 7.66
N ARG A 64 13.13 22.17 8.88
CA ARG A 64 13.72 21.63 10.10
C ARG A 64 13.49 20.12 10.13
N ASP A 65 14.49 19.36 10.58
CA ASP A 65 14.31 17.94 10.87
C ASP A 65 13.14 17.74 11.85
N PRO A 66 12.19 16.84 11.54
CA PRO A 66 11.01 16.63 12.38
C PRO A 66 11.41 16.09 13.75
N SER A 67 10.66 16.50 14.78
CA SER A 67 10.83 15.99 16.13
C SER A 67 10.44 14.52 16.21
N ASN A 68 11.06 13.76 17.12
CA ASN A 68 10.64 12.37 17.39
C ASN A 68 9.16 12.28 17.78
N GLU A 69 8.61 13.30 18.44
CA GLU A 69 7.19 13.35 18.82
C GLU A 69 6.28 13.51 17.59
N GLU A 70 6.69 14.34 16.62
CA GLU A 70 5.99 14.50 15.34
C GLU A 70 5.99 13.19 14.56
N LEU A 71 7.15 12.52 14.50
CA LEU A 71 7.28 11.21 13.86
C LEU A 71 6.39 10.15 14.52
N MET A 72 6.30 10.14 15.85
CA MET A 72 5.40 9.23 16.55
C MET A 72 3.94 9.44 16.18
N GLN A 73 3.52 10.71 16.13
CA GLN A 73 2.13 11.07 15.85
C GLN A 73 1.76 10.81 14.38
N MET A 74 2.64 11.15 13.44
CA MET A 74 2.42 10.92 12.02
C MET A 74 2.33 9.43 11.67
N PHE A 75 3.22 8.60 12.23
CA PHE A 75 3.30 7.17 11.90
C PHE A 75 2.53 6.28 12.87
N TYR A 76 1.86 6.84 13.88
CA TYR A 76 1.18 6.09 14.95
C TYR A 76 2.11 5.08 15.64
N THR A 77 3.34 5.52 15.95
CA THR A 77 4.40 4.68 16.53
C THR A 77 4.78 5.12 17.93
N THR A 78 5.49 4.25 18.66
CA THR A 78 5.99 4.57 20.01
C THR A 78 7.31 5.35 19.96
N LYS A 79 7.60 6.13 21.02
CA LYS A 79 8.82 6.96 21.14
C LYS A 79 10.15 6.21 21.04
N HIS A 80 10.16 4.91 21.31
CA HIS A 80 11.37 4.11 21.32
C HIS A 80 11.86 3.70 19.92
N GLN A 81 11.00 3.80 18.90
CA GLN A 81 11.40 3.49 17.53
C GLN A 81 12.35 4.54 16.95
N TRP A 82 12.13 5.81 17.33
CA TRP A 82 12.89 6.98 16.86
C TRP A 82 13.99 7.42 17.84
N ALA A 83 14.07 6.80 19.02
CA ALA A 83 15.16 7.04 19.95
C ALA A 83 16.50 6.54 19.37
N PRO A 84 17.60 7.29 19.55
CA PRO A 84 18.91 6.86 19.06
C PRO A 84 19.29 5.52 19.70
N LYS A 85 19.71 4.56 18.88
CA LYS A 85 20.12 3.24 19.36
C LYS A 85 21.60 3.31 19.78
N PRO A 86 21.95 2.93 21.02
CA PRO A 86 23.34 2.91 21.44
C PRO A 86 24.11 1.77 20.75
N GLY A 87 25.34 2.07 20.33
CA GLY A 87 26.36 1.10 19.94
C GLY A 87 26.17 0.39 18.59
N LYS A 88 27.20 -0.37 18.20
CA LYS A 88 27.16 -1.25 17.02
C LYS A 88 26.37 -2.50 17.38
N ARG A 89 25.12 -2.59 16.88
CA ARG A 89 24.41 -3.88 16.84
C ARG A 89 25.03 -4.74 15.73
N TYR A 90 25.06 -6.05 15.91
CA TYR A 90 25.39 -6.96 14.82
C TYR A 90 24.33 -6.82 13.72
N ILE A 91 24.69 -6.12 12.64
CA ILE A 91 23.89 -6.03 11.43
C ILE A 91 24.49 -7.04 10.46
N LYS A 92 23.68 -8.02 10.05
CA LYS A 92 24.06 -8.98 9.00
C LYS A 92 24.32 -8.19 7.72
N SER A 93 25.59 -8.04 7.32
CA SER A 93 25.98 -7.26 6.13
C SER A 93 25.54 -7.93 4.83
N ARG A 94 25.40 -9.26 4.84
CA ARG A 94 24.86 -10.07 3.75
C ARG A 94 23.54 -10.68 4.19
N VAL A 95 22.45 -9.97 3.89
CA VAL A 95 21.10 -10.55 3.90
C VAL A 95 20.83 -11.01 2.48
N ILE A 96 20.69 -12.32 2.29
CA ILE A 96 20.23 -12.89 1.02
C ILE A 96 18.82 -12.33 0.79
N ARG A 97 18.63 -11.54 -0.28
CA ARG A 97 17.34 -10.92 -0.59
C ARG A 97 16.59 -11.87 -1.49
N ASP A 98 15.42 -12.31 -1.07
CA ASP A 98 14.62 -13.25 -1.85
C ASP A 98 13.79 -12.58 -2.94
N ARG A 99 13.80 -13.23 -4.10
CA ARG A 99 12.65 -13.53 -4.99
C ARG A 99 12.95 -14.88 -5.66
N GLU A 100 14.21 -15.04 -6.07
CA GLU A 100 14.94 -16.28 -6.34
C GLU A 100 16.43 -16.02 -5.99
N GLY A 101 16.80 -15.99 -4.71
CA GLY A 101 18.11 -15.50 -4.27
C GLY A 101 19.33 -16.30 -4.77
N LEU A 102 19.93 -15.87 -5.88
CA LEU A 102 21.27 -16.23 -6.37
C LEU A 102 22.21 -15.02 -6.36
#